data_AF-A0A388JTI6-F1
#
_entry.id   AF-A0A388JTI6-F1
#
_cell.length_a   1.000
_cell.length_b   1.000
_cell.length_c   1.000
_cell.angle_alpha   90.00
_cell.angle_beta   90.00
_cell.angle_gamma   90.00
#
_symmetry.space_group_name_H-M   'P 1'
#
loop_
_entity.id
_entity.type
_entity.pdbx_description
1 polymer ?
#
loop_
_entity_poly.entity_id
_entity_poly.type
_entity_poly.pdbx_seq_one_letter_code
_entity_poly.pdbx_strand_id
1 'polypeptide(L)'
;MTSNLAPSSSIVRNCYNCGQPEHLSRFYPLPDRRLVGSFTANVNTSTAIVPAQRNIVVTYPATGVNYVNFGYGYGGGLKPRVETLETTVTELKAYRDAVVEQERIKTEEEKIIKKEKEDEERRAREKKKTEELHLKINVNIAEQLKPVRELLETKAVKGRECDEVVKLRLEIENLKMVQKKNIGGCSTSESDFDQYKRELEEERGRADHRFVVMEEEIARLKKANEEVLNSAETWRLETLRPGNKRGCVAVTPPPIPTTRTRARVTPKHSLPVDRQKVQEMMAHQEHHEQEIERLKEWRHCKLNGRHEAEQEVDRLKDKLVLF
;
A
#
# COMPACT_ATOMS: atom_id res chain seq x y z
N MET A 1 -3.07 24.91 -40.92
CA MET A 1 -3.22 24.08 -39.71
C MET A 1 -4.27 23.03 -40.00
N THR A 2 -3.84 21.82 -40.31
CA THR A 2 -4.66 20.67 -40.71
C THR A 2 -4.88 19.77 -39.50
N SER A 3 -6.12 19.68 -39.02
CA SER A 3 -6.54 18.83 -37.91
C SER A 3 -6.80 17.40 -38.39
N ASN A 4 -5.96 16.46 -37.95
CA ASN A 4 -6.13 15.03 -38.16
C ASN A 4 -7.22 14.49 -37.20
N LEU A 5 -8.41 14.23 -37.73
CA LEU A 5 -9.44 13.45 -37.03
C LEU A 5 -9.09 11.97 -37.17
N ALA A 6 -8.72 11.35 -36.04
CA ALA A 6 -8.50 9.90 -35.97
C ALA A 6 -9.81 9.14 -36.24
N PRO A 7 -9.76 8.00 -36.97
CA PRO A 7 -10.94 7.19 -37.23
C PRO A 7 -11.42 6.55 -35.93
N SER A 8 -12.66 6.84 -35.56
CA SER A 8 -13.37 6.21 -34.45
C SER A 8 -13.41 4.70 -34.65
N SER A 9 -12.63 3.99 -33.84
CA SER A 9 -12.60 2.53 -33.78
C SER A 9 -13.97 2.00 -33.37
N SER A 10 -14.69 1.38 -34.31
CA SER A 10 -15.95 0.70 -34.03
C SER A 10 -15.66 -0.58 -33.23
N ILE A 11 -15.60 -0.46 -31.90
CA ILE A 11 -15.58 -1.63 -31.01
C ILE A 11 -16.90 -2.39 -31.20
N VAL A 12 -16.82 -3.51 -31.92
CA VAL A 12 -17.92 -4.47 -32.05
C VAL A 12 -18.12 -5.10 -30.68
N ARG A 13 -19.20 -4.70 -30.00
CA ARG A 13 -19.55 -5.24 -28.68
C ARG A 13 -20.34 -6.52 -28.85
N ASN A 14 -19.73 -7.65 -28.51
CA ASN A 14 -20.39 -8.95 -28.49
C ASN A 14 -21.21 -9.12 -27.21
N CYS A 15 -22.30 -9.88 -27.26
CA CYS A 15 -23.08 -10.22 -26.08
C CYS A 15 -22.25 -11.06 -25.10
N TYR A 16 -22.13 -10.64 -23.84
CA TYR A 16 -21.33 -11.38 -22.84
C TYR A 16 -21.84 -12.80 -22.54
N ASN A 17 -23.13 -13.08 -22.79
CA ASN A 17 -23.71 -14.38 -22.49
C ASN A 17 -23.57 -15.42 -23.62
N CYS A 18 -23.39 -15.00 -24.88
CA CYS A 18 -23.31 -15.93 -26.02
C CYS A 18 -22.21 -15.64 -27.04
N GLY A 19 -21.56 -14.47 -26.95
CA GLY A 19 -20.51 -14.06 -27.87
C GLY A 19 -20.98 -13.58 -29.25
N GLN A 20 -22.29 -13.56 -29.55
CA GLN A 20 -22.76 -13.10 -30.85
C GLN A 20 -22.79 -11.55 -30.95
N PRO A 21 -22.27 -10.99 -32.05
CA PRO A 21 -22.43 -9.58 -32.38
C PRO A 21 -23.84 -9.38 -32.94
N GLU A 22 -24.71 -8.65 -32.23
CA GLU A 22 -26.00 -8.07 -32.70
C GLU A 22 -26.92 -7.68 -31.54
N HIS A 23 -26.62 -8.08 -30.31
CA HIS A 23 -27.44 -7.74 -29.14
C HIS A 23 -26.60 -7.50 -27.87
N LEU A 24 -27.13 -6.66 -26.99
CA LEU A 24 -26.58 -6.42 -25.65
C LEU A 24 -27.18 -7.42 -24.67
N SER A 25 -26.44 -7.82 -23.62
CA SER A 25 -26.80 -8.91 -22.67
C SER A 25 -28.21 -8.83 -22.06
N ARG A 26 -28.81 -7.64 -22.02
CA ARG A 26 -30.18 -7.39 -21.52
C ARG A 26 -31.29 -7.81 -22.49
N PHE A 27 -30.98 -8.01 -23.77
CA PHE A 27 -31.90 -8.52 -24.78
C PHE A 27 -31.62 -9.98 -25.12
N TYR A 28 -30.82 -10.68 -24.31
CA TYR A 28 -30.60 -12.10 -24.48
C TYR A 28 -31.93 -12.82 -24.29
N PRO A 29 -32.46 -13.56 -25.29
CA PRO A 29 -33.67 -14.34 -25.12
C PRO A 29 -33.38 -15.40 -24.06
N LEU A 30 -33.81 -15.14 -22.83
CA LEU A 30 -33.71 -16.14 -21.78
C LEU A 30 -34.63 -17.29 -22.20
N PRO A 31 -34.11 -18.53 -22.26
CA PRO A 31 -34.94 -19.67 -22.62
C PRO A 31 -36.13 -19.72 -21.66
N ASP A 32 -37.34 -19.67 -22.22
CA ASP A 32 -38.57 -19.68 -21.46
C ASP A 32 -38.61 -20.95 -20.60
N ARG A 33 -38.47 -20.76 -19.29
CA ARG A 33 -38.40 -21.84 -18.29
C ARG A 33 -39.68 -22.67 -18.22
N ARG A 34 -40.72 -22.32 -18.98
CA ARG A 34 -42.00 -23.03 -19.03
C ARG A 34 -41.99 -24.27 -19.93
N LEU A 35 -40.94 -24.51 -20.72
CA LEU A 35 -40.87 -25.66 -21.65
C LEU A 35 -39.82 -26.74 -21.31
N VAL A 36 -39.32 -26.81 -20.07
CA VAL A 36 -38.44 -27.92 -19.62
C VAL A 36 -39.22 -28.84 -18.68
N GLY A 37 -40.25 -29.45 -19.24
CA GLY A 37 -40.82 -30.68 -18.73
C GLY A 37 -40.32 -31.84 -19.59
N SER A 38 -39.53 -32.73 -18.99
CA SER A 38 -39.39 -34.11 -19.42
C SER A 38 -38.65 -34.38 -20.74
N PHE A 39 -37.31 -34.28 -20.75
CA PHE A 39 -36.51 -35.23 -21.54
C PHE A 39 -35.22 -35.60 -20.79
N THR A 40 -35.22 -36.84 -20.32
CA THR A 40 -34.03 -37.61 -19.98
C THR A 40 -33.18 -37.80 -21.23
N ALA A 41 -32.08 -37.05 -21.37
CA ALA A 41 -31.04 -37.35 -22.34
C ALA A 41 -29.69 -36.85 -21.83
N ASN A 42 -29.08 -37.72 -21.03
CA ASN A 42 -27.67 -38.09 -21.05
C ASN A 42 -26.80 -37.39 -22.13
N VAL A 43 -26.03 -36.36 -21.75
CA VAL A 43 -24.76 -36.00 -22.44
C VAL A 43 -23.76 -35.45 -21.42
N ASN A 44 -22.76 -36.28 -21.12
CA ASN A 44 -21.37 -36.01 -20.79
C ASN A 44 -21.02 -34.71 -20.05
N THR A 45 -20.68 -34.86 -18.76
CA THR A 45 -19.83 -33.93 -18.02
C THR A 45 -18.47 -34.58 -17.75
N SER A 46 -17.43 -33.85 -18.13
CA SER A 46 -16.02 -34.19 -18.04
C SER A 46 -15.60 -34.79 -16.71
N THR A 47 -14.86 -35.88 -16.80
CA THR A 47 -14.07 -36.51 -15.73
C THR A 47 -12.91 -35.59 -15.31
N ALA A 48 -13.09 -34.85 -14.22
CA ALA A 48 -11.98 -34.34 -13.43
C ALA A 48 -11.74 -35.33 -12.28
N ILE A 49 -10.62 -36.04 -12.35
CA ILE A 49 -10.16 -36.99 -11.34
C ILE A 49 -9.76 -36.21 -10.09
N VAL A 50 -10.52 -36.36 -9.01
CA VAL A 50 -10.14 -35.90 -7.66
C VAL A 50 -9.65 -37.13 -6.88
N PRO A 51 -8.46 -37.11 -6.26
CA PRO A 51 -7.98 -38.22 -5.45
C PRO A 51 -8.83 -38.33 -4.17
N ALA A 52 -9.39 -39.52 -3.95
CA ALA A 52 -10.12 -39.87 -2.73
C ALA A 52 -9.19 -39.79 -1.51
N GLN A 53 -9.39 -38.78 -0.67
CA GLN A 53 -8.81 -38.74 0.67
C GLN A 53 -9.45 -39.83 1.54
N ARG A 54 -8.62 -40.74 2.05
CA ARG A 54 -8.98 -41.74 3.05
C ARG A 54 -9.44 -41.04 4.33
N ASN A 55 -10.70 -41.23 4.71
CA ASN A 55 -11.16 -40.94 6.06
C ASN A 55 -10.59 -42.01 7.01
N ILE A 56 -9.67 -41.60 7.88
CA ILE A 56 -9.22 -42.38 9.03
C ILE A 56 -10.35 -42.33 10.06
N VAL A 57 -11.01 -43.46 10.27
CA VAL A 57 -11.96 -43.66 11.36
C VAL A 57 -11.17 -43.68 12.66
N VAL A 58 -11.28 -42.60 13.45
CA VAL A 58 -10.76 -42.53 14.82
C VAL A 58 -11.80 -43.15 15.75
N THR A 59 -11.50 -44.35 16.23
CA THR A 59 -12.27 -45.08 17.25
C THR A 59 -11.91 -44.51 18.63
N TYR A 60 -12.83 -43.79 19.27
CA TYR A 60 -12.68 -43.40 20.68
C TYR A 60 -13.17 -44.53 21.60
N PRO A 61 -12.50 -44.79 22.74
CA PRO A 61 -12.93 -45.81 23.69
C PRO A 61 -14.16 -45.33 24.48
N ALA A 62 -15.18 -46.20 24.50
CA ALA A 62 -16.39 -46.02 25.27
C ALA A 62 -16.14 -46.31 26.76
N THR A 63 -16.06 -45.27 27.59
CA THR A 63 -16.22 -45.37 29.05
C THR A 63 -17.71 -45.37 29.38
N GLY A 64 -18.18 -46.49 29.93
CA GLY A 64 -19.57 -46.73 30.28
C GLY A 64 -20.08 -45.80 31.38
N VAL A 65 -21.25 -45.21 31.16
CA VAL A 65 -22.04 -44.54 32.19
C VAL A 65 -23.47 -45.07 32.11
N ASN A 66 -23.99 -45.36 33.31
CA ASN A 66 -25.23 -46.03 33.64
C ASN A 66 -26.48 -45.60 32.85
N TYR A 67 -27.23 -46.62 32.44
CA TYR A 67 -28.59 -46.54 31.95
C TYR A 67 -29.53 -46.01 33.05
N VAL A 68 -30.12 -44.83 32.82
CA VAL A 68 -31.36 -44.40 33.48
C VAL A 68 -32.40 -44.10 32.39
N ASN A 69 -33.31 -45.07 32.26
CA ASN A 69 -34.74 -44.94 31.98
C ASN A 69 -35.20 -43.96 30.87
N PHE A 70 -35.36 -44.50 29.66
CA PHE A 70 -36.06 -43.83 28.55
C PHE A 70 -37.58 -43.96 28.67
N GLY A 71 -38.23 -42.86 29.06
CA GLY A 71 -39.64 -42.62 28.76
C GLY A 71 -39.81 -42.34 27.27
N TYR A 72 -40.68 -43.12 26.62
CA TYR A 72 -41.04 -42.99 25.21
C TYR A 72 -41.81 -41.68 24.96
N GLY A 73 -41.09 -40.60 24.69
CA GLY A 73 -41.60 -39.36 24.11
C GLY A 73 -41.30 -39.32 22.62
N TYR A 74 -42.26 -39.73 21.80
CA TYR A 74 -42.21 -39.64 20.34
C TYR A 74 -41.85 -38.21 19.87
N GLY A 75 -40.77 -38.07 19.08
CA GLY A 75 -40.58 -36.91 18.19
C GLY A 75 -39.32 -36.04 18.33
N GLY A 76 -38.34 -36.39 19.19
CA GLY A 76 -37.24 -35.48 19.54
C GLY A 76 -35.80 -35.85 19.13
N GLY A 77 -35.53 -37.04 18.60
CA GLY A 77 -34.16 -37.58 18.51
C GLY A 77 -33.24 -37.05 17.39
N LEU A 78 -33.77 -36.31 16.42
CA LEU A 78 -32.98 -35.80 15.28
C LEU A 78 -32.37 -34.41 15.53
N LYS A 79 -32.95 -33.60 16.42
CA LYS A 79 -32.50 -32.21 16.64
C LYS A 79 -31.04 -32.10 17.10
N PRO A 80 -30.58 -32.87 18.12
CA PRO A 80 -29.20 -32.73 18.59
C PRO A 80 -28.15 -33.11 17.53
N ARG A 81 -28.46 -34.09 16.67
CA ARG A 81 -27.56 -34.52 15.59
C ARG A 81 -27.49 -33.46 14.48
N VAL A 82 -28.61 -32.82 14.16
CA VAL A 82 -28.65 -31.72 13.18
C VAL A 82 -27.89 -30.51 13.69
N GLU A 83 -28.08 -30.10 14.95
CA GLU A 83 -27.34 -28.98 15.56
C GLU A 83 -25.82 -29.22 15.56
N THR A 84 -25.39 -30.45 15.85
CA THR A 84 -23.97 -30.82 15.80
C THR A 84 -23.42 -30.73 14.37
N LEU A 85 -24.17 -31.22 13.38
CA LEU A 85 -23.79 -31.13 11.97
C LEU A 85 -23.73 -29.68 11.49
N GLU A 86 -24.72 -28.86 11.81
CA GLU A 86 -24.74 -27.45 11.48
C GLU A 86 -23.51 -26.73 12.06
N THR A 87 -23.17 -27.01 13.32
CA THR A 87 -21.97 -26.45 13.97
C THR A 87 -20.71 -26.84 13.22
N THR A 88 -20.50 -28.14 12.94
CA THR A 88 -19.32 -28.61 12.19
C THR A 88 -19.25 -28.04 10.78
N VAL A 89 -20.38 -27.85 10.09
CA VAL A 89 -20.41 -27.23 8.75
C VAL A 89 -20.07 -25.75 8.83
N THR A 90 -20.54 -25.02 9.85
CA THR A 90 -20.16 -23.62 10.06
C THR A 90 -18.68 -23.46 10.38
N GLU A 91 -18.11 -24.35 11.19
CA GLU A 91 -16.68 -24.37 11.51
C GLU A 91 -15.83 -24.67 10.26
N LEU A 92 -16.21 -25.68 9.47
CA LEU A 92 -15.52 -26.01 8.22
C LEU A 92 -15.59 -24.87 7.21
N LYS A 93 -16.73 -24.17 7.14
CA LYS A 93 -16.88 -23.00 6.27
C LYS A 93 -15.99 -21.85 6.75
N ALA A 94 -16.01 -21.52 8.04
CA ALA A 94 -15.17 -20.47 8.61
C ALA A 94 -13.67 -20.77 8.39
N TYR A 95 -13.25 -22.02 8.56
CA TYR A 95 -11.89 -22.46 8.25
C TYR A 95 -11.53 -22.25 6.78
N ARG A 96 -12.42 -22.66 5.86
CA ARG A 96 -12.19 -22.49 4.42
C ARG A 96 -12.12 -21.02 4.02
N ASP A 97 -13.01 -20.19 4.54
CA ASP A 97 -13.02 -18.75 4.28
C ASP A 97 -11.74 -18.10 4.83
N ALA A 98 -11.27 -18.51 6.01
CA ALA A 98 -10.00 -18.04 6.58
C ALA A 98 -8.78 -18.45 5.74
N VAL A 99 -8.75 -19.68 5.20
CA VAL A 99 -7.67 -20.15 4.30
C VAL A 99 -7.64 -19.36 3.00
N VAL A 100 -8.81 -19.13 2.38
CA VAL A 100 -8.91 -18.33 1.15
C VAL A 100 -8.44 -16.89 1.39
N GLU A 101 -8.79 -16.31 2.53
CA GLU A 101 -8.34 -14.96 2.87
C GLU A 101 -6.83 -14.91 3.13
N GLN A 102 -6.25 -15.92 3.79
CA GLN A 102 -4.79 -16.00 3.94
C GLN A 102 -4.08 -16.14 2.59
N GLU A 103 -4.62 -16.91 1.65
CA GLU A 103 -4.06 -17.00 0.29
C GLU A 103 -4.14 -15.65 -0.43
N ARG A 104 -5.27 -14.95 -0.30
CA ARG A 104 -5.43 -13.60 -0.86
C ARG A 104 -4.38 -12.63 -0.30
N ILE A 105 -4.21 -12.58 1.02
CA ILE A 105 -3.21 -11.75 1.69
C ILE A 105 -1.80 -12.08 1.19
N LYS A 106 -1.43 -13.37 1.12
CA LYS A 106 -0.11 -13.79 0.61
C LYS A 106 0.13 -13.32 -0.81
N THR A 107 -0.86 -13.43 -1.70
CA THR A 107 -0.72 -12.96 -3.09
C THR A 107 -0.62 -11.44 -3.20
N GLU A 108 -1.24 -10.69 -2.29
CA GLU A 108 -1.12 -9.22 -2.24
C GLU A 108 0.25 -8.80 -1.69
N GLU A 109 0.75 -9.46 -0.64
CA GLU A 109 2.09 -9.26 -0.08
C GLU A 109 3.18 -9.55 -1.13
N GLU A 110 3.08 -10.65 -1.87
CA GLU A 110 4.01 -10.98 -2.96
C GLU A 110 4.04 -9.92 -4.06
N LYS A 111 2.88 -9.33 -4.41
CA LYS A 111 2.81 -8.23 -5.39
C LYS A 111 3.47 -6.96 -4.87
N ILE A 112 3.31 -6.65 -3.59
CA ILE A 112 3.96 -5.49 -2.95
C ILE A 112 5.47 -5.67 -2.96
N ILE A 113 5.96 -6.84 -2.53
CA ILE A 113 7.40 -7.17 -2.53
C ILE A 113 7.97 -7.11 -3.95
N LYS A 114 7.23 -7.62 -4.93
CA LYS A 114 7.65 -7.58 -6.34
C LYS A 114 7.77 -6.14 -6.85
N LYS A 115 6.79 -5.29 -6.56
CA LYS A 115 6.81 -3.88 -6.97
C LYS A 115 7.94 -3.12 -6.28
N GLU A 116 8.16 -3.35 -4.99
CA GLU A 116 9.26 -2.73 -4.23
C GLU A 116 10.63 -3.13 -4.80
N LYS A 117 10.80 -4.40 -5.17
CA LYS A 117 12.04 -4.89 -5.80
C LYS A 117 12.29 -4.24 -7.17
N GLU A 118 11.25 -4.06 -7.98
CA GLU A 118 11.35 -3.39 -9.28
C GLU A 118 11.71 -1.89 -9.13
N ASP A 119 11.11 -1.21 -8.15
CA ASP A 119 11.43 0.18 -7.81
C ASP A 119 12.86 0.32 -7.26
N GLU A 120 13.33 -0.63 -6.45
CA GLU A 120 14.73 -0.69 -5.99
C GLU A 120 15.70 -0.86 -7.16
N GLU A 121 15.39 -1.74 -8.11
CA GLU A 121 16.19 -1.93 -9.31
C GLU A 121 16.21 -0.69 -10.22
N ARG A 122 15.08 0.04 -10.32
CA ARG A 122 15.03 1.33 -11.02
C ARG A 122 15.96 2.35 -10.37
N ARG A 123 15.91 2.49 -9.05
CA ARG A 123 16.81 3.38 -8.28
C ARG A 123 18.27 3.01 -8.45
N ALA A 124 18.61 1.73 -8.39
CA ALA A 124 19.98 1.26 -8.60
C ALA A 124 20.51 1.59 -10.01
N ARG A 125 19.65 1.47 -11.04
CA ARG A 125 20.00 1.84 -12.42
C ARG A 125 20.22 3.34 -12.58
N GLU A 126 19.39 4.17 -11.97
CA GLU A 126 19.56 5.63 -11.97
C GLU A 126 20.86 6.03 -11.27
N LYS A 127 21.13 5.46 -10.09
CA LYS A 127 22.39 5.68 -9.36
C LYS A 127 23.62 5.31 -10.20
N LYS A 128 23.61 4.14 -10.83
CA LYS A 128 24.71 3.71 -11.70
C LYS A 128 24.93 4.67 -12.87
N LYS A 129 23.86 5.20 -13.49
CA LYS A 129 23.97 6.20 -14.57
C LYS A 129 24.55 7.52 -14.07
N THR A 130 24.19 7.95 -12.87
CA THR A 130 24.78 9.17 -12.28
C THR A 130 26.28 8.97 -12.01
N GLU A 131 26.68 7.85 -11.43
CA GLU A 131 28.09 7.52 -11.19
C GLU A 131 28.88 7.43 -12.52
N GLU A 132 28.32 6.80 -13.55
CA GLU A 132 28.92 6.73 -14.88
C GLU A 132 29.09 8.13 -15.51
N LEU A 133 28.10 9.01 -15.37
CA LEU A 133 28.21 10.40 -15.83
C LEU A 133 29.31 11.15 -15.09
N HIS A 134 29.40 11.00 -13.76
CA HIS A 134 30.45 11.61 -12.95
C HIS A 134 31.84 11.10 -13.33
N LEU A 135 32.00 9.79 -13.54
CA LEU A 135 33.26 9.21 -14.03
C LEU A 135 33.64 9.80 -15.39
N LYS A 136 32.67 9.95 -16.30
CA LYS A 136 32.91 10.55 -17.62
C LYS A 136 33.34 12.01 -17.53
N ILE A 137 32.72 12.80 -16.65
CA ILE A 137 33.11 14.19 -16.39
C ILE A 137 34.54 14.24 -15.82
N ASN A 138 34.86 13.39 -14.84
CA ASN A 138 36.19 13.34 -14.23
C ASN A 138 37.28 12.95 -15.25
N VAL A 139 37.02 11.96 -16.11
CA VAL A 139 37.94 11.58 -17.20
C VAL A 139 38.13 12.73 -18.18
N ASN A 140 37.05 13.42 -18.57
CA ASN A 140 37.12 14.58 -19.47
C ASN A 140 37.95 15.71 -18.86
N ILE A 141 37.70 16.08 -17.60
CA ILE A 141 38.49 17.09 -16.89
C ILE A 141 39.97 16.67 -16.81
N ALA A 142 40.25 15.41 -16.47
CA ALA A 142 41.62 14.90 -16.41
C ALA A 142 42.31 14.98 -17.79
N GLU A 143 41.58 14.68 -18.87
CA GLU A 143 42.08 14.80 -20.25
C GLU A 143 42.32 16.26 -20.65
N GLN A 144 41.42 17.18 -20.31
CA GLN A 144 41.60 18.62 -20.55
C GLN A 144 42.75 19.22 -19.72
N LEU A 145 43.06 18.66 -18.56
CA LEU A 145 44.18 19.10 -17.72
C LEU A 145 45.53 18.50 -18.14
N LYS A 146 45.57 17.48 -19.01
CA LYS A 146 46.84 16.90 -19.50
C LYS A 146 47.75 17.94 -20.18
N PRO A 147 47.27 18.75 -21.15
CA PRO A 147 48.12 19.78 -21.79
C PRO A 147 48.60 20.84 -20.80
N VAL A 148 47.78 21.21 -19.81
CA VAL A 148 48.18 22.18 -18.77
C VAL A 148 49.29 21.60 -17.91
N ARG A 149 49.18 20.32 -17.54
CA ARG A 149 50.22 19.59 -16.79
C ARG A 149 51.52 19.50 -17.59
N GLU A 150 51.46 19.12 -18.87
CA GLU A 150 52.63 19.07 -19.76
C GLU A 150 53.29 20.45 -19.94
N LEU A 151 52.50 21.52 -20.04
CA LEU A 151 53.01 22.89 -20.18
C LEU A 151 53.68 23.38 -18.89
N LEU A 152 53.17 23.00 -17.72
CA LEU A 152 53.81 23.26 -16.44
C LEU A 152 55.11 22.47 -16.26
N GLU A 153 55.13 21.19 -16.64
CA GLU A 153 56.32 20.34 -16.55
C GLU A 153 57.43 20.80 -17.51
N THR A 154 57.09 21.20 -18.74
CA THR A 154 58.06 21.71 -19.72
C THR A 154 58.63 23.08 -19.34
N LYS A 155 57.84 23.93 -18.66
CA LYS A 155 58.32 25.23 -18.15
C LYS A 155 59.21 25.09 -16.91
N ALA A 156 58.88 24.19 -15.99
CA ALA A 156 59.66 23.95 -14.77
C ALA A 156 61.12 23.53 -15.05
N VAL A 157 61.38 22.85 -16.19
CA VAL A 157 62.73 22.43 -16.59
C VAL A 157 63.62 23.61 -17.03
N LYS A 158 63.06 24.78 -17.35
CA LYS A 158 63.82 25.99 -17.72
C LYS A 158 64.20 26.87 -16.52
N GLY A 159 64.44 26.29 -15.34
CA GLY A 159 65.38 26.76 -14.29
C GLY A 159 65.31 28.20 -13.74
N ARG A 160 64.43 29.08 -14.23
CA ARG A 160 64.34 30.51 -13.83
C ARG A 160 63.01 30.88 -13.18
N GLU A 161 61.95 30.07 -13.37
CA GLU A 161 60.61 30.31 -12.79
C GLU A 161 60.45 29.78 -11.35
N CYS A 162 61.27 28.83 -10.88
CA CYS A 162 61.21 28.36 -9.49
C CYS A 162 61.45 29.50 -8.49
N ASP A 163 62.32 30.45 -8.83
CA ASP A 163 62.58 31.63 -8.01
C ASP A 163 61.37 32.57 -7.94
N GLU A 164 60.62 32.72 -9.03
CA GLU A 164 59.41 33.55 -9.05
C GLU A 164 58.26 32.92 -8.26
N VAL A 165 58.07 31.60 -8.35
CA VAL A 165 57.05 30.89 -7.55
C VAL A 165 57.38 30.96 -6.06
N VAL A 166 58.65 30.81 -5.69
CA VAL A 166 59.09 30.99 -4.29
C VAL A 166 58.85 32.42 -3.84
N LYS A 167 59.16 33.42 -4.68
CA LYS A 167 58.93 34.84 -4.38
C LYS A 167 57.44 35.18 -4.22
N LEU A 168 56.58 34.67 -5.10
CA LEU A 168 55.13 34.84 -5.01
C LEU A 168 54.53 34.13 -3.78
N ARG A 169 55.03 32.94 -3.42
CA ARG A 169 54.63 32.26 -2.17
C ARG A 169 54.99 33.11 -0.94
N LEU A 170 56.20 33.68 -0.93
CA LEU A 170 56.68 34.56 0.13
C LEU A 170 55.85 35.84 0.23
N GLU A 171 55.47 36.42 -0.91
CA GLU A 171 54.62 37.62 -0.97
C GLU A 171 53.18 37.35 -0.53
N ILE A 172 52.59 36.21 -0.92
CA ILE A 172 51.28 35.75 -0.41
C ILE A 172 51.32 35.55 1.11
N GLU A 173 52.39 34.95 1.63
CA GLU A 173 52.55 34.75 3.07
C GLU A 173 52.70 36.08 3.81
N ASN A 174 53.45 37.03 3.25
CA ASN A 174 53.61 38.37 3.80
C ASN A 174 52.30 39.16 3.76
N LEU A 175 51.53 39.08 2.67
CA LEU A 175 50.20 39.69 2.57
C LEU A 175 49.23 39.09 3.59
N LYS A 176 49.22 37.77 3.77
CA LYS A 176 48.41 37.10 4.81
C LYS A 176 48.81 37.57 6.21
N MET A 177 50.10 37.74 6.48
CA MET A 177 50.59 38.28 7.77
C MET A 177 50.12 39.71 8.00
N VAL A 178 50.22 40.59 6.98
CA VAL A 178 49.74 41.98 7.06
C VAL A 178 48.24 42.03 7.26
N GLN A 179 47.48 41.21 6.54
CA GLN A 179 46.02 41.12 6.70
C GLN A 179 45.65 40.66 8.12
N LYS A 180 46.33 39.64 8.64
CA LYS A 180 46.13 39.13 10.01
C LYS A 180 46.50 40.17 11.08
N LYS A 181 47.49 41.03 10.82
CA LYS A 181 47.89 42.14 11.71
C LYS A 181 46.93 43.33 11.66
N ASN A 182 46.36 43.63 10.49
CA ASN A 182 45.36 44.70 10.30
C ASN A 182 43.96 44.31 10.79
N ILE A 183 43.64 43.02 10.92
CA ILE A 183 42.35 42.54 11.45
C ILE A 183 42.33 42.51 13.00
N GLY A 184 43.40 42.96 13.67
CA GLY A 184 43.43 43.12 15.14
C GLY A 184 42.46 44.19 15.70
N GLY A 185 41.77 44.93 14.84
CA GLY A 185 40.67 45.82 15.22
C GLY A 185 39.34 45.08 15.19
N CYS A 186 38.87 44.67 16.36
CA CYS A 186 37.52 44.21 16.69
C CYS A 186 36.41 44.75 15.74
N SER A 187 36.08 43.96 14.72
CA SER A 187 34.80 44.07 14.02
C SER A 187 34.21 42.68 14.04
N THR A 188 33.18 42.50 14.88
CA THR A 188 32.28 41.35 14.87
C THR A 188 31.41 41.40 13.60
N SER A 189 32.02 41.58 12.42
CA SER A 189 31.35 41.20 11.18
C SER A 189 31.37 39.69 11.17
N GLU A 190 30.35 39.12 11.79
CA GLU A 190 29.94 37.75 11.53
C GLU A 190 30.03 37.54 10.02
N SER A 191 30.87 36.60 9.60
CA SER A 191 31.09 36.32 8.18
C SER A 191 29.72 36.02 7.56
N ASP A 192 29.42 36.53 6.35
CA ASP A 192 28.17 36.19 5.64
C ASP A 192 27.94 34.67 5.62
N PHE A 193 29.03 33.89 5.64
CA PHE A 193 28.99 32.43 5.79
C PHE A 193 28.44 31.94 7.13
N ASP A 194 28.84 32.56 8.25
CA ASP A 194 28.35 32.22 9.58
C ASP A 194 26.87 32.60 9.73
N GLN A 195 26.46 33.73 9.16
CA GLN A 195 25.05 34.11 9.07
C GLN A 195 24.24 33.08 8.27
N TYR A 196 24.72 32.69 7.08
CA TYR A 196 24.03 31.71 6.24
C TYR A 196 23.92 30.34 6.92
N LYS A 197 24.98 29.94 7.64
CA LYS A 197 24.99 28.70 8.42
C LYS A 197 23.95 28.74 9.55
N ARG A 198 23.85 29.86 10.27
CA ARG A 198 22.84 30.07 11.32
C ARG A 198 21.42 30.02 10.76
N GLU A 199 21.15 30.71 9.64
CA GLU A 199 19.84 30.71 8.98
C GLU A 199 19.44 29.30 8.51
N LEU A 200 20.39 28.51 8.00
CA LEU A 200 20.15 27.12 7.60
C LEU A 200 19.77 26.23 8.80
N GLU A 201 20.47 26.39 9.93
CA GLU A 201 20.17 25.69 11.18
C GLU A 201 18.80 26.10 11.74
N GLU A 202 18.45 27.37 11.63
CA GLU A 202 17.15 27.88 12.07
C GLU A 202 16.00 27.37 11.19
N GLU A 203 16.16 27.37 9.87
CA GLU A 203 15.17 26.76 8.95
C GLU A 203 15.02 25.26 9.19
N ARG A 204 16.12 24.55 9.46
CA ARG A 204 16.08 23.14 9.84
C ARG A 204 15.30 22.96 11.14
N GLY A 205 15.54 23.79 12.15
CA GLY A 205 14.78 23.80 13.40
C GLY A 205 13.29 24.06 13.20
N ARG A 206 12.93 25.03 12.34
CA ARG A 206 11.54 25.33 11.96
C ARG A 206 10.87 24.14 11.25
N ALA A 207 11.58 23.47 10.36
CA ALA A 207 11.07 22.28 9.68
C ALA A 207 10.85 21.12 10.66
N ASP A 208 11.83 20.85 11.52
CA ASP A 208 11.74 19.78 12.52
C ASP A 208 10.61 20.03 13.53
N HIS A 209 10.41 21.28 13.98
CA HIS A 209 9.27 21.62 14.83
C HIS A 209 7.92 21.38 14.14
N ARG A 210 7.79 21.77 12.85
CA ARG A 210 6.58 21.48 12.06
C ARG A 210 6.32 19.98 11.93
N PHE A 211 7.37 19.15 11.84
CA PHE A 211 7.22 17.69 11.83
C PHE A 211 6.68 17.16 13.16
N VAL A 212 7.25 17.59 14.28
CA VAL A 212 6.80 17.15 15.61
C VAL A 212 5.32 17.47 15.81
N VAL A 213 4.89 18.69 15.50
CA VAL A 213 3.47 19.09 15.62
C VAL A 213 2.56 18.23 14.74
N MET A 214 2.99 17.91 13.52
CA MET A 214 2.21 17.05 12.61
C MET A 214 2.14 15.60 13.10
N GLU A 215 3.23 15.06 13.67
CA GLU A 215 3.28 13.73 14.24
C GLU A 215 2.38 13.62 15.49
N GLU A 216 2.38 14.64 16.34
CA GLU A 216 1.48 14.74 17.49
C GLU A 216 0.00 14.76 17.05
N GLU A 217 -0.34 15.51 16.01
CA GLU A 217 -1.69 15.58 15.48
C GLU A 217 -2.14 14.24 14.87
N ILE A 218 -1.26 13.56 14.12
CA ILE A 218 -1.54 12.21 13.60
C ILE A 218 -1.76 11.23 14.76
N ALA A 219 -0.94 11.29 15.82
CA ALA A 219 -1.09 10.43 16.98
C ALA A 219 -2.43 10.69 17.71
N ARG A 220 -2.81 11.96 17.85
CA ARG A 220 -4.09 12.37 18.45
C ARG A 220 -5.28 11.85 17.64
N LEU A 221 -5.26 12.00 16.30
CA LEU A 221 -6.33 11.51 15.42
C LEU A 221 -6.43 9.99 15.42
N LYS A 222 -5.30 9.27 15.44
CA LYS A 222 -5.29 7.79 15.57
C LYS A 222 -5.96 7.33 16.86
N LYS A 223 -5.61 7.96 17.99
CA LYS A 223 -6.21 7.65 19.28
C LYS A 223 -7.73 7.89 19.28
N ALA A 224 -8.18 9.01 18.73
CA ALA A 224 -9.61 9.31 18.62
C ALA A 224 -10.35 8.28 17.74
N ASN A 225 -9.76 7.84 16.62
CA ASN A 225 -10.32 6.78 15.78
C ASN A 225 -10.40 5.45 16.52
N GLU A 226 -9.37 5.07 17.27
CA GLU A 226 -9.36 3.87 18.09
C GLU A 226 -10.47 3.91 19.15
N GLU A 227 -10.66 5.04 19.83
CA GLU A 227 -11.77 5.23 20.79
C GLU A 227 -13.15 5.10 20.15
N VAL A 228 -13.33 5.62 18.93
CA VAL A 228 -14.58 5.48 18.17
C VAL A 228 -14.82 4.02 17.76
N LEU A 229 -13.79 3.31 17.29
CA LEU A 229 -13.89 1.90 16.93
C LEU A 229 -14.19 1.03 18.15
N ASN A 230 -13.52 1.26 19.27
CA ASN A 230 -13.78 0.57 20.54
C ASN A 230 -15.21 0.82 21.04
N SER A 231 -15.70 2.06 20.89
CA SER A 231 -17.08 2.41 21.22
C SER A 231 -18.08 1.66 20.32
N ALA A 232 -17.83 1.64 19.01
CA ALA A 232 -18.67 0.93 18.04
C ALA A 232 -18.68 -0.59 18.31
N GLU A 233 -17.53 -1.17 18.66
CA GLU A 233 -17.44 -2.58 19.04
C GLU A 233 -18.19 -2.88 20.34
N THR A 234 -18.09 -2.00 21.34
CA THR A 234 -18.86 -2.10 22.59
C THR A 234 -20.36 -2.10 22.31
N TRP A 235 -20.84 -1.19 21.46
CA TRP A 235 -22.24 -1.18 21.02
C TRP A 235 -22.63 -2.45 20.26
N ARG A 236 -21.74 -2.96 19.40
CA ARG A 236 -21.95 -4.23 18.70
C ARG A 236 -22.10 -5.40 19.69
N LEU A 237 -21.25 -5.47 20.72
CA LEU A 237 -21.34 -6.51 21.74
C LEU A 237 -22.60 -6.37 22.60
N GLU A 238 -22.98 -5.15 22.98
CA GLU A 238 -24.19 -4.91 23.79
C GLU A 238 -25.48 -5.21 23.02
N THR A 239 -25.50 -4.97 21.70
CA THR A 239 -26.63 -5.38 20.85
C THR A 239 -26.76 -6.90 20.71
N LEU A 240 -25.65 -7.64 20.82
CA LEU A 240 -25.63 -9.10 20.80
C LEU A 240 -25.84 -9.74 22.18
N ARG A 241 -25.94 -8.94 23.25
CA ARG A 241 -26.05 -9.42 24.62
C ARG A 241 -27.35 -10.23 24.83
N PRO A 242 -27.25 -11.51 25.26
CA PRO A 242 -28.42 -12.33 25.59
C PRO A 242 -29.27 -11.65 26.67
N GLY A 243 -30.53 -11.36 26.35
CA GLY A 243 -31.46 -10.65 27.24
C GLY A 243 -31.87 -9.25 26.77
N ASN A 244 -31.21 -8.70 25.73
CA ASN A 244 -31.69 -7.49 25.08
C ASN A 244 -32.93 -7.82 24.22
N LYS A 245 -34.14 -7.66 24.81
CA LYS A 245 -35.42 -8.01 24.18
C LYS A 245 -35.78 -7.19 22.93
N ARG A 246 -34.93 -6.27 22.49
CA ARG A 246 -35.12 -5.50 21.24
C ARG A 246 -34.44 -6.14 20.02
N GLY A 247 -33.61 -7.17 20.17
CA GLY A 247 -32.71 -7.64 19.10
C GLY A 247 -32.91 -9.07 18.57
N CYS A 248 -33.49 -10.00 19.32
CA CYS A 248 -33.75 -11.34 18.79
C CYS A 248 -35.16 -11.43 18.19
N VAL A 249 -35.36 -10.87 16.99
CA VAL A 249 -36.29 -11.52 16.07
C VAL A 249 -35.60 -12.81 15.68
N ALA A 250 -35.83 -13.88 16.45
CA ALA A 250 -35.50 -15.22 16.01
C ALA A 250 -36.24 -15.39 14.67
N VAL A 251 -35.49 -15.32 13.57
CA VAL A 251 -35.95 -15.77 12.26
C VAL A 251 -35.98 -17.29 12.32
N THR A 252 -36.84 -17.81 13.19
CA THR A 252 -37.28 -19.19 13.12
C THR A 252 -37.95 -19.31 11.75
N PRO A 253 -37.52 -20.23 10.88
CA PRO A 253 -38.23 -20.52 9.65
C PRO A 253 -39.68 -20.80 10.04
N PRO A 254 -40.67 -20.05 9.51
CA PRO A 254 -42.05 -20.25 9.91
C PRO A 254 -42.45 -21.69 9.59
N PRO A 255 -42.94 -22.48 10.57
CA PRO A 255 -43.54 -23.77 10.26
C PRO A 255 -44.70 -23.54 9.29
N ILE A 256 -44.74 -24.39 8.27
CA ILE A 256 -45.69 -24.38 7.16
C ILE A 256 -47.12 -24.11 7.67
N PRO A 257 -47.79 -23.02 7.26
CA PRO A 257 -49.07 -22.63 7.83
C PRO A 257 -50.23 -23.36 7.13
N THR A 258 -50.85 -24.32 7.81
CA THR A 258 -52.26 -24.63 7.58
C THR A 258 -53.11 -23.55 8.29
N THR A 259 -53.66 -22.66 7.47
CA THR A 259 -54.94 -21.98 7.70
C THR A 259 -55.16 -21.35 9.08
N ARG A 260 -54.62 -20.14 9.29
CA ARG A 260 -55.37 -19.10 10.04
C ARG A 260 -54.88 -17.69 9.72
N THR A 261 -55.86 -16.84 9.48
CA THR A 261 -55.82 -15.41 9.15
C THR A 261 -55.03 -14.63 10.21
N ARG A 262 -53.81 -14.21 9.88
CA ARG A 262 -53.05 -13.23 10.67
C ARG A 262 -52.77 -12.02 9.80
N ALA A 263 -52.96 -10.83 10.39
CA ALA A 263 -52.84 -9.55 9.72
C ALA A 263 -51.52 -9.44 8.95
N ARG A 264 -51.65 -9.14 7.66
CA ARG A 264 -50.57 -8.97 6.69
C ARG A 264 -49.77 -7.72 7.05
N VAL A 265 -48.76 -7.84 7.91
CA VAL A 265 -47.75 -6.80 8.04
C VAL A 265 -46.76 -7.05 6.91
N THR A 266 -46.93 -6.31 5.83
CA THR A 266 -45.97 -6.22 4.73
C THR A 266 -44.61 -5.86 5.32
N PRO A 267 -43.56 -6.65 5.06
CA PRO A 267 -42.19 -6.22 5.36
C PRO A 267 -42.00 -4.88 4.66
N LYS A 268 -41.80 -3.80 5.43
CA LYS A 268 -41.34 -2.54 4.86
C LYS A 268 -39.98 -2.86 4.26
N HIS A 269 -39.95 -2.99 2.93
CA HIS A 269 -38.72 -2.99 2.15
C HIS A 269 -37.80 -1.94 2.77
N SER A 270 -36.65 -2.36 3.26
CA SER A 270 -35.57 -1.44 3.61
C SER A 270 -35.42 -0.52 2.41
N LEU A 271 -35.66 0.77 2.63
CA LEU A 271 -35.50 1.80 1.61
C LEU A 271 -34.14 1.55 0.93
N PRO A 272 -34.06 1.57 -0.41
CA PRO A 272 -32.81 1.40 -1.11
C PRO A 272 -31.79 2.34 -0.46
N VAL A 273 -30.65 1.79 0.00
CA VAL A 273 -29.55 2.59 0.52
C VAL A 273 -29.33 3.71 -0.48
N ASP A 274 -29.50 4.93 0.00
CA ASP A 274 -29.55 6.10 -0.86
C ASP A 274 -28.30 6.12 -1.72
N ARG A 275 -28.46 6.01 -3.05
CA ARG A 275 -27.36 5.81 -4.00
C ARG A 275 -26.30 6.90 -3.85
N GLN A 276 -26.74 8.07 -3.39
CA GLN A 276 -25.92 9.22 -3.06
C GLN A 276 -24.97 8.96 -1.89
N LYS A 277 -25.41 8.27 -0.83
CA LYS A 277 -24.59 7.96 0.34
C LYS A 277 -23.47 6.97 0.03
N VAL A 278 -23.73 6.03 -0.88
CA VAL A 278 -22.69 5.10 -1.40
C VAL A 278 -21.67 5.86 -2.23
N GLN A 279 -22.12 6.83 -3.03
CA GLN A 279 -21.24 7.65 -3.86
C GLN A 279 -20.35 8.58 -3.00
N GLU A 280 -20.89 9.16 -1.94
CA GLU A 280 -20.13 9.95 -0.96
C GLU A 280 -19.07 9.11 -0.24
N MET A 281 -19.41 7.89 0.16
CA MET A 281 -18.47 6.97 0.80
C MET A 281 -17.34 6.57 -0.16
N MET A 282 -17.63 6.29 -1.43
CA MET A 282 -16.61 6.02 -2.43
C MET A 282 -15.71 7.23 -2.68
N ALA A 283 -16.28 8.45 -2.77
CA ALA A 283 -15.50 9.67 -2.96
C ALA A 283 -14.57 9.95 -1.75
N HIS A 284 -15.04 9.68 -0.53
CA HIS A 284 -14.21 9.79 0.66
C HIS A 284 -13.08 8.76 0.68
N GLN A 285 -13.36 7.52 0.26
CA GLN A 285 -12.34 6.48 0.13
C GLN A 285 -11.27 6.88 -0.91
N GLU A 286 -11.69 7.37 -2.06
CA GLU A 286 -10.78 7.83 -3.12
C GLU A 286 -9.89 9.00 -2.65
N HIS A 287 -10.47 9.98 -1.94
CA HIS A 287 -9.69 11.08 -1.38
C HIS A 287 -8.64 10.58 -0.36
N HIS A 288 -9.01 9.60 0.46
CA HIS A 288 -8.09 9.02 1.44
C HIS A 288 -6.93 8.27 0.74
N GLU A 289 -7.22 7.52 -0.33
CA GLU A 289 -6.21 6.85 -1.13
C GLU A 289 -5.24 7.85 -1.80
N GLN A 290 -5.76 8.94 -2.36
CA GLN A 290 -4.95 10.02 -2.95
C GLN A 290 -4.07 10.73 -1.91
N GLU A 291 -4.55 10.89 -0.67
CA GLU A 291 -3.77 11.49 0.41
C GLU A 291 -2.64 10.57 0.87
N ILE A 292 -2.90 9.26 0.97
CA ILE A 292 -1.88 8.25 1.25
C ILE A 292 -0.80 8.26 0.15
N GLU A 293 -1.19 8.36 -1.12
CA GLU A 293 -0.26 8.40 -2.25
C GLU A 293 0.62 9.65 -2.21
N ARG A 294 0.04 10.83 -1.97
CA ARG A 294 0.79 12.09 -1.75
C ARG A 294 1.77 11.98 -0.58
N LEU A 295 1.37 11.36 0.53
CA LEU A 295 2.27 11.15 1.68
C LEU A 295 3.44 10.21 1.35
N LYS A 296 3.20 9.15 0.56
CA LYS A 296 4.25 8.25 0.08
C LYS A 296 5.23 8.98 -0.82
N GLU A 297 4.74 9.73 -1.80
CA GLU A 297 5.55 10.53 -2.72
C GLU A 297 6.39 11.56 -1.96
N TRP A 298 5.77 12.27 -1.01
CA TRP A 298 6.47 13.26 -0.19
C TRP A 298 7.60 12.65 0.66
N ARG A 299 7.36 11.48 1.29
CA ARG A 299 8.42 10.74 2.02
C ARG A 299 9.54 10.30 1.09
N HIS A 300 9.21 9.87 -0.13
CA HIS A 300 10.18 9.47 -1.13
C HIS A 300 11.06 10.66 -1.56
N CYS A 301 10.47 11.81 -1.88
CA CYS A 301 11.21 13.04 -2.18
C CYS A 301 12.11 13.48 -1.02
N LYS A 302 11.64 13.41 0.23
CA LYS A 302 12.45 13.76 1.41
C LYS A 302 13.68 12.86 1.57
N LEU A 303 13.50 11.54 1.39
CA LEU A 303 14.61 10.58 1.47
C LEU A 303 15.62 10.81 0.35
N ASN A 304 15.15 11.02 -0.89
CA ASN A 304 16.03 11.32 -2.01
C ASN A 304 16.79 12.62 -1.79
N GLY A 305 16.13 13.69 -1.31
CA GLY A 305 16.80 14.96 -1.01
C GLY A 305 17.88 14.84 0.07
N ARG A 306 17.68 14.01 1.11
CA ARG A 306 18.74 13.69 2.09
C ARG A 306 19.90 12.95 1.43
N HIS A 307 19.60 11.97 0.59
CA HIS A 307 20.62 11.20 -0.10
C HIS A 307 21.45 12.04 -1.07
N GLU A 308 20.82 12.96 -1.81
CA GLU A 308 21.52 13.92 -2.68
C GLU A 308 22.43 14.86 -1.90
N ALA A 309 21.96 15.34 -0.73
CA ALA A 309 22.77 16.17 0.15
C ALA A 309 23.97 15.40 0.72
N GLU A 310 23.79 14.14 1.12
CA GLU A 310 24.88 13.25 1.56
C GLU A 310 25.90 13.01 0.44
N GLN A 311 25.43 12.73 -0.79
CA GLN A 311 26.32 12.59 -1.95
C GLN A 311 27.12 13.86 -2.24
N GLU A 312 26.51 15.04 -2.12
CA GLU A 312 27.24 16.29 -2.34
C GLU A 312 28.27 16.55 -1.24
N VAL A 313 27.95 16.22 0.02
CA VAL A 313 28.92 16.26 1.12
C VAL A 313 30.11 15.35 0.84
N ASP A 314 29.87 14.12 0.37
CA ASP A 314 30.95 13.19 0.04
C ASP A 314 31.79 13.68 -1.17
N ARG A 315 31.15 14.25 -2.20
CA ARG A 315 31.88 14.91 -3.31
C ARG A 315 32.76 16.06 -2.83
N LEU A 316 32.30 16.85 -1.86
CA LEU A 316 33.09 17.94 -1.30
C LEU A 316 34.26 17.42 -0.44
N LYS A 317 34.06 16.32 0.30
CA LYS A 317 35.16 15.64 1.02
C LYS A 317 36.23 15.13 0.07
N ASP A 318 35.85 14.49 -1.04
CA ASP A 318 36.80 13.98 -2.03
C ASP A 318 37.64 15.11 -2.65
N LYS A 319 37.01 16.27 -2.91
CA LYS A 319 37.73 17.47 -3.38
C LYS A 319 38.71 18.00 -2.33
N LEU A 320 38.37 17.94 -1.05
CA LEU A 320 39.24 18.38 0.05
C LEU A 320 40.47 17.48 0.24
N VAL A 321 40.37 16.18 -0.05
CA VAL A 321 41.50 15.23 0.05
C VAL A 321 42.53 15.42 -1.08
N LEU A 322 42.14 16.10 -2.17
CA LEU A 322 43.02 16.36 -3.32
C LEU A 322 43.85 17.66 -3.20
N PHE A 323 43.68 18.44 -2.13
CA PHE A 323 44.45 19.66 -1.85
C PHE A 323 45.50 19.44 -0.76
#